data_AF-V4IVI2-F1
#
_entry.id   AF-V4IVI2-F1
#
_cell.length_a   1.000
_cell.length_b   1.000
_cell.length_c   1.000
_cell.angle_alpha   90.00
_cell.angle_beta   90.00
_cell.angle_gamma   90.00
#
_symmetry.space_group_name_H-M   'P 1'
#
loop_
_entity.id
_entity.type
_entity.pdbx_description
1 polymer ?
#
loop_
_entity_poly.entity_id
_entity_poly.type
_entity_poly.pdbx_seq_one_letter_code
_entity_poly.pdbx_strand_id
1 'polypeptide(L)'
;MRTSTDTEYTEHQNQDELIVQLADAARRANAGNVVKNHVLIAQTFGLVPLPLFDITLLIGNQIAMIHSLSVLYDVPFSEHQAKPIVLSLLAGSAPVLGVVGLSSSVKIMPGVGTLLGSGSIAVFGGALTYAIGQVFIAHFESGGTLADMRTREMRTTFRDKLKKGKSYLIDAGRNATSKVATAVDHHPAATPQEVIKEGAGKHD
;
A
#
# COMPACT_ATOMS: atom_id res chain seq x y z
N MET A 1 -10.58 -53.83 17.97
CA MET A 1 -11.63 -53.14 18.74
C MET A 1 -11.15 -51.70 18.94
N ARG A 2 -11.41 -50.82 17.96
CA ARG A 2 -11.17 -49.36 18.11
C ARG A 2 -12.33 -48.84 18.96
N THR A 3 -12.05 -48.30 20.13
CA THR A 3 -13.04 -47.80 21.08
C THR A 3 -13.56 -46.45 20.63
N SER A 4 -14.81 -46.11 20.96
CA SER A 4 -15.46 -44.83 20.62
C SER A 4 -14.65 -43.59 21.04
N THR A 5 -13.76 -43.76 22.02
CA THR A 5 -12.84 -42.73 22.51
C THR A 5 -11.86 -42.22 21.44
N ASP A 6 -11.24 -43.11 20.63
CA ASP A 6 -10.25 -42.69 19.61
C ASP A 6 -10.86 -41.82 18.49
N THR A 7 -12.14 -42.03 18.19
CA THR A 7 -12.83 -41.27 17.13
C THR A 7 -13.18 -39.85 17.61
N GLU A 8 -13.64 -39.72 18.85
CA GLU A 8 -13.98 -38.42 19.47
C GLU A 8 -12.74 -37.54 19.66
N TYR A 9 -11.60 -38.10 20.08
CA TYR A 9 -10.32 -37.35 20.16
C TYR A 9 -9.85 -36.83 18.80
N THR A 10 -10.00 -37.63 17.74
CA THR A 10 -9.54 -37.24 16.39
C THR A 10 -10.43 -36.14 15.78
N GLU A 11 -11.74 -36.15 16.06
CA GLU A 11 -12.64 -35.07 15.64
C GLU A 11 -12.35 -33.74 16.37
N HIS A 12 -12.11 -33.77 17.69
CA HIS A 12 -11.79 -32.56 18.45
C HIS A 12 -10.45 -31.95 18.02
N GLN A 13 -9.40 -32.75 17.78
CA GLN A 13 -8.12 -32.26 17.27
C GLN A 13 -8.26 -31.60 15.89
N ASN A 14 -9.06 -32.19 14.99
CA ASN A 14 -9.33 -31.59 13.68
C ASN A 14 -10.11 -30.27 13.79
N GLN A 15 -11.00 -30.13 14.77
CA GLN A 15 -11.74 -28.89 15.03
C GLN A 15 -10.83 -27.78 15.58
N ASP A 16 -9.95 -28.10 16.53
CA ASP A 16 -8.99 -27.13 17.09
C ASP A 16 -8.01 -26.63 16.02
N GLU A 17 -7.48 -27.54 15.19
CA GLU A 17 -6.63 -27.16 14.06
C GLU A 17 -7.36 -26.25 13.05
N LEU A 18 -8.63 -26.55 12.75
CA LEU A 18 -9.43 -25.73 11.84
C LEU A 18 -9.65 -24.32 12.41
N ILE A 19 -9.94 -24.20 13.72
CA ILE A 19 -10.15 -22.90 14.39
C ILE A 19 -8.87 -22.06 14.31
N VAL A 20 -7.70 -22.65 14.59
CA VAL A 20 -6.41 -21.96 14.50
C VAL A 20 -6.15 -21.50 13.06
N GLN A 21 -6.37 -22.36 12.07
CA GLN A 21 -6.19 -22.02 10.65
C GLN A 21 -7.12 -20.89 10.20
N LEU A 22 -8.39 -20.90 10.65
CA LEU A 22 -9.35 -19.84 10.35
C LEU A 22 -8.96 -18.52 11.02
N ALA A 23 -8.51 -18.56 12.27
CA ALA A 23 -8.02 -17.38 12.99
C ALA A 23 -6.80 -16.77 12.30
N ASP A 24 -5.85 -17.61 11.86
CA ASP A 24 -4.67 -17.18 11.10
C ASP A 24 -5.04 -16.58 9.74
N ALA A 25 -5.99 -17.21 9.02
CA ALA A 25 -6.50 -16.68 7.76
C ALA A 25 -7.19 -15.32 7.95
N ALA A 26 -8.01 -15.17 9.01
CA ALA A 26 -8.67 -13.92 9.35
C ALA A 26 -7.66 -12.83 9.72
N ARG A 27 -6.64 -13.15 10.53
CA ARG A 27 -5.55 -12.23 10.88
C ARG A 27 -4.79 -11.77 9.63
N ARG A 28 -4.45 -12.68 8.72
CA ARG A 28 -3.79 -12.36 7.45
C ARG A 28 -4.67 -11.48 6.55
N ALA A 29 -5.97 -11.73 6.48
CA ALA A 29 -6.90 -10.90 5.72
C ALA A 29 -6.98 -9.47 6.28
N ASN A 30 -7.06 -9.34 7.60
CA ASN A 30 -7.04 -8.05 8.30
C ASN A 30 -5.73 -7.29 8.06
N ALA A 31 -4.59 -7.99 8.10
CA ALA A 31 -3.29 -7.40 7.82
C ALA A 31 -3.22 -6.88 6.37
N GLY A 32 -3.77 -7.64 5.43
CA GLY A 32 -3.93 -7.19 4.04
C GLY A 32 -4.77 -5.91 3.92
N ASN A 33 -5.83 -5.76 4.71
CA ASN A 33 -6.67 -4.56 4.71
C ASN A 33 -5.94 -3.34 5.29
N VAL A 34 -5.16 -3.53 6.36
CA VAL A 34 -4.28 -2.47 6.92
C VAL A 34 -3.34 -1.94 5.84
N VAL A 35 -2.67 -2.85 5.12
CA VAL A 35 -1.74 -2.46 4.04
C VAL A 35 -2.47 -1.77 2.90
N LYS A 36 -3.61 -2.31 2.44
CA LYS A 36 -4.42 -1.68 1.37
C LYS A 36 -4.83 -0.24 1.69
N ASN A 37 -5.25 0.02 2.92
CA ASN A 37 -5.66 1.37 3.34
C ASN A 37 -4.48 2.35 3.27
N HIS A 38 -3.30 1.95 3.77
CA HIS A 38 -2.11 2.80 3.74
C HIS A 38 -1.54 2.96 2.31
N VAL A 39 -1.72 1.96 1.43
CA VAL A 39 -1.42 2.07 0.00
C VAL A 39 -2.32 3.11 -0.67
N LEU A 40 -3.62 3.11 -0.36
CA LEU A 40 -4.55 4.12 -0.88
C LEU A 40 -4.16 5.52 -0.41
N ILE A 41 -3.83 5.68 0.88
CA ILE A 41 -3.33 6.93 1.45
C ILE A 41 -2.02 7.36 0.75
N ALA A 42 -1.05 6.47 0.57
CA ALA A 42 0.22 6.80 -0.08
C ALA A 42 0.07 7.25 -1.54
N GLN A 43 -0.95 6.75 -2.25
CA GLN A 43 -1.24 7.19 -3.62
C GLN A 43 -1.72 8.65 -3.67
N THR A 44 -2.29 9.19 -2.60
CA THR A 44 -2.76 10.60 -2.58
C THR A 44 -1.61 11.59 -2.38
N PHE A 45 -0.50 11.17 -1.78
CA PHE A 45 0.65 12.04 -1.52
C PHE A 45 1.35 12.50 -2.80
N GLY A 46 1.22 11.76 -3.91
CA GLY A 46 1.76 12.17 -5.22
C GLY A 46 1.03 13.34 -5.89
N LEU A 47 -0.03 13.87 -5.28
CA LEU A 47 -0.85 14.97 -5.81
C LEU A 47 -0.59 16.32 -5.13
N VAL A 48 0.22 16.35 -4.06
CA VAL A 48 0.47 17.56 -3.27
C VAL A 48 1.86 18.10 -3.62
N PRO A 49 2.01 19.28 -4.23
CA PRO A 49 3.30 19.85 -4.58
C PRO A 49 3.94 20.54 -3.36
N LEU A 50 4.38 19.79 -2.34
CA LEU A 50 5.01 20.36 -1.14
C LEU A 50 6.42 19.78 -0.88
N PRO A 51 7.50 20.52 -1.20
CA PRO A 51 8.90 20.03 -1.23
C PRO A 51 9.47 19.36 0.03
N LEU A 52 8.80 19.36 1.18
CA LEU A 52 9.28 18.77 2.44
C LEU A 52 8.22 17.99 3.23
N PHE A 53 6.92 18.28 3.03
CA PHE A 53 5.85 17.58 3.74
C PHE A 53 5.65 16.16 3.23
N ASP A 54 5.98 15.91 1.96
CA ASP A 54 5.70 14.63 1.30
C ASP A 54 6.51 13.45 1.90
N ILE A 55 7.74 13.69 2.38
CA ILE A 55 8.57 12.63 2.97
C ILE A 55 8.16 12.33 4.41
N THR A 56 7.91 13.35 5.22
CA THR A 56 7.48 13.16 6.62
C THR A 56 6.12 12.47 6.68
N LEU A 57 5.19 12.86 5.81
CA LEU A 57 3.88 12.23 5.71
C LEU A 57 3.99 10.78 5.21
N LEU A 58 4.87 10.51 4.24
CA LEU A 58 5.15 9.15 3.79
C LEU A 58 5.72 8.29 4.91
N ILE A 59 6.71 8.79 5.68
CA ILE A 59 7.29 8.08 6.82
C ILE A 59 6.20 7.85 7.88
N GLY A 60 5.42 8.87 8.23
CA GLY A 60 4.32 8.77 9.18
C GLY A 60 3.31 7.69 8.78
N ASN A 61 2.95 7.62 7.50
CA ASN A 61 2.09 6.57 6.94
C ASN A 61 2.70 5.16 7.10
N GLN A 62 4.01 4.99 6.86
CA GLN A 62 4.68 3.71 7.11
C GLN A 62 4.66 3.33 8.60
N ILE A 63 4.93 4.28 9.49
CA ILE A 63 4.94 4.05 10.95
C ILE A 63 3.56 3.67 11.46
N ALA A 64 2.51 4.37 11.03
CA ALA A 64 1.12 4.05 11.39
C ALA A 64 0.68 2.67 10.88
N MET A 65 1.10 2.29 9.67
CA MET A 65 0.87 0.96 9.11
C MET A 65 1.54 -0.11 9.96
N ILE A 66 2.83 0.09 10.31
CA ILE A 66 3.60 -0.87 11.12
C ILE A 66 2.98 -1.00 12.52
N HIS A 67 2.59 0.10 13.15
CA HIS A 67 1.89 0.07 14.44
C HIS A 67 0.61 -0.76 14.38
N SER A 68 -0.21 -0.55 13.35
CA SER A 68 -1.45 -1.31 13.14
C SER A 68 -1.20 -2.80 12.92
N LEU A 69 -0.14 -3.15 12.19
CA LEU A 69 0.29 -4.54 12.02
C LEU A 69 0.81 -5.12 13.34
N SER A 70 1.62 -4.38 14.09
CA SER A 70 2.13 -4.80 15.39
C SER A 70 1.00 -5.14 16.37
N VAL A 71 -0.02 -4.28 16.46
CA VAL A 71 -1.22 -4.56 17.27
C VAL A 71 -1.94 -5.84 16.80
N LEU A 72 -2.08 -6.02 15.49
CA LEU A 72 -2.78 -7.17 14.93
C LEU A 72 -2.05 -8.51 15.15
N TYR A 73 -0.72 -8.49 15.21
CA TYR A 73 0.13 -9.65 15.45
C TYR A 73 0.60 -9.79 16.91
N ASP A 74 0.09 -8.95 17.81
CA ASP A 74 0.48 -8.90 19.23
C ASP A 74 2.01 -8.73 19.43
N VAL A 75 2.62 -7.91 18.58
CA VAL A 75 4.05 -7.57 18.63
C VAL A 75 4.23 -6.23 19.34
N PRO A 76 5.13 -6.12 20.34
CA PRO A 76 5.43 -4.84 20.98
C PRO A 76 5.92 -3.80 19.96
N PHE A 77 5.23 -2.67 19.90
CA PHE A 77 5.60 -1.58 18.99
C PHE A 77 6.55 -0.58 19.64
N SER A 78 7.54 -0.12 18.87
CA SER A 78 8.43 0.97 19.23
C SER A 78 8.75 1.80 18.00
N GLU A 79 8.38 3.08 17.99
CA GLU A 79 8.72 3.99 16.90
C GLU A 79 10.24 4.11 16.73
N HIS A 80 11.00 4.08 17.84
CA HIS A 80 12.46 4.12 17.84
C HIS A 80 13.08 2.92 17.10
N GLN A 81 12.41 1.77 17.06
CA GLN A 81 12.84 0.60 16.30
C GLN A 81 12.28 0.60 14.87
N ALA A 82 11.00 0.93 14.70
CA ALA A 82 10.35 0.92 13.39
C ALA A 82 10.95 1.96 12.42
N LYS A 83 11.26 3.16 12.90
CA LYS A 83 11.71 4.28 12.07
C LYS A 83 13.05 4.04 11.37
N PRO A 84 14.13 3.58 12.04
CA PRO A 84 15.38 3.21 11.36
C PRO A 84 15.20 2.15 10.28
N ILE A 85 14.31 1.18 10.51
CA ILE A 85 14.04 0.12 9.54
C ILE A 85 13.34 0.70 8.30
N VAL A 86 12.28 1.48 8.49
CA VAL A 86 11.58 2.17 7.41
C VAL A 86 12.57 3.00 6.60
N LEU A 87 13.39 3.83 7.26
CA LEU A 87 14.41 4.65 6.60
C LEU A 87 15.41 3.80 5.80
N SER A 88 15.84 2.66 6.33
CA SER A 88 16.75 1.75 5.64
C SER A 88 16.12 1.12 4.38
N LEU A 89 14.85 0.72 4.44
CA LEU A 89 14.12 0.18 3.29
C LEU A 89 13.85 1.27 2.24
N LEU A 90 13.48 2.48 2.68
CA LEU A 90 13.30 3.64 1.79
C LEU A 90 14.61 4.02 1.10
N ALA A 91 15.72 4.16 1.85
CA ALA A 91 17.04 4.48 1.32
C ALA A 91 17.59 3.38 0.38
N GLY A 92 17.23 2.12 0.64
CA GLY A 92 17.54 0.99 -0.23
C GLY A 92 16.70 0.93 -1.52
N SER A 93 15.65 1.74 -1.63
CA SER A 93 14.82 1.84 -2.83
C SER A 93 15.39 2.89 -3.79
N ALA A 94 15.82 2.44 -4.97
CA ALA A 94 16.51 3.26 -5.97
C ALA A 94 15.82 4.61 -6.34
N PRO A 95 14.48 4.74 -6.33
CA PRO A 95 13.84 6.01 -6.73
C PRO A 95 13.92 7.13 -5.67
N VAL A 96 14.04 6.81 -4.38
CA VAL A 96 14.13 7.85 -3.33
C VAL A 96 15.46 8.61 -3.44
N LEU A 97 16.56 7.91 -3.76
CA LEU A 97 17.86 8.55 -4.01
C LEU A 97 17.81 9.49 -5.23
N GLY A 98 16.98 9.18 -6.22
CA GLY A 98 16.74 10.05 -7.37
C GLY A 98 16.06 11.36 -6.99
N VAL A 99 15.15 11.35 -5.99
CA VAL A 99 14.41 12.53 -5.48
C VAL A 99 15.24 13.36 -4.48
N VAL A 100 16.04 12.71 -3.64
CA VAL A 100 16.87 13.39 -2.63
C VAL A 100 18.18 13.94 -3.25
N GLY A 101 18.62 13.40 -4.39
CA GLY A 101 19.83 13.82 -5.12
C GLY A 101 19.64 14.94 -6.16
N LEU A 102 18.45 15.57 -6.28
CA LEU A 102 18.17 16.61 -7.29
C LEU A 102 18.87 17.96 -7.04
N SER A 103 19.72 18.11 -6.03
CA SER A 103 20.33 19.41 -5.73
C SER A 103 21.41 19.86 -6.71
N SER A 104 21.98 19.01 -7.58
CA SER A 104 23.03 19.50 -8.52
C SER A 104 23.14 18.89 -9.92
N SER A 105 22.48 17.77 -10.26
CA SER A 105 22.78 17.09 -11.56
C SER A 105 21.58 16.45 -12.26
N VAL A 106 20.48 17.19 -12.41
CA VAL A 106 19.22 16.72 -13.04
C VAL A 106 19.30 16.81 -14.58
N LYS A 107 20.33 16.24 -15.19
CA LYS A 107 20.43 16.10 -16.66
C LYS A 107 20.95 14.76 -17.17
N ILE A 108 21.20 13.76 -16.33
CA ILE A 108 21.94 12.55 -16.77
C ILE A 108 21.19 11.25 -16.46
N MET A 109 19.91 11.18 -16.81
CA MET A 109 19.31 9.89 -17.16
C MET A 109 18.10 10.10 -18.09
N PRO A 110 18.30 10.03 -19.42
CA PRO A 110 17.20 9.89 -20.36
C PRO A 110 16.42 8.62 -19.97
N GLY A 111 15.16 8.76 -19.57
CA GLY A 111 14.28 7.65 -19.15
C GLY A 111 13.90 7.60 -17.66
N VAL A 112 14.58 8.32 -16.76
CA VAL A 112 14.14 8.46 -15.35
C VAL A 112 13.19 9.65 -15.17
N GLY A 113 13.31 10.69 -16.01
CA GLY A 113 12.37 11.82 -16.04
C GLY A 113 10.93 11.43 -16.40
N THR A 114 10.71 10.25 -16.99
CA THR A 114 9.38 9.74 -17.36
C THR A 114 8.59 9.19 -16.16
N LEU A 115 9.25 8.99 -15.00
CA LEU A 115 8.60 8.67 -13.72
C LEU A 115 7.98 9.91 -13.03
N LEU A 116 8.18 11.11 -13.57
CA LEU A 116 7.60 12.36 -13.08
C LEU A 116 6.28 12.72 -13.80
N GLY A 117 5.54 11.72 -14.29
CA GLY A 117 4.11 11.88 -14.57
C GLY A 117 3.32 11.74 -13.26
N SER A 118 2.24 12.51 -13.08
CA SER A 118 1.42 12.53 -11.85
C SER A 118 0.97 11.14 -11.38
N GLY A 119 0.73 10.19 -12.30
CA GLY A 119 0.40 8.81 -11.95
C GLY A 119 1.58 7.93 -11.48
N SER A 120 2.80 8.23 -11.92
CA SER A 120 3.99 7.41 -11.62
C SER A 120 4.45 7.54 -10.17
N ILE A 121 4.33 8.74 -9.58
CA ILE A 121 4.64 8.99 -8.17
C ILE A 121 3.61 8.29 -7.27
N ALA A 122 2.31 8.39 -7.59
CA ALA A 122 1.25 7.71 -6.85
C ALA A 122 1.43 6.17 -6.89
N VAL A 123 1.64 5.60 -8.07
CA VAL A 123 1.91 4.16 -8.25
C VAL A 123 3.14 3.74 -7.46
N PHE A 124 4.22 4.53 -7.49
CA PHE A 124 5.44 4.20 -6.77
C PHE A 124 5.24 4.27 -5.24
N GLY A 125 4.63 5.33 -4.71
CA GLY A 125 4.33 5.47 -3.28
C GLY A 125 3.43 4.34 -2.78
N GLY A 126 2.41 3.97 -3.56
CA GLY A 126 1.56 2.81 -3.29
C GLY A 126 2.34 1.50 -3.31
N ALA A 127 3.16 1.26 -4.33
CA ALA A 127 3.95 0.02 -4.46
C ALA A 127 4.98 -0.13 -3.33
N LEU A 128 5.57 0.98 -2.90
CA LEU A 128 6.52 1.03 -1.80
C LEU A 128 5.85 0.68 -0.47
N THR A 129 4.70 1.29 -0.20
CA THR A 129 3.89 1.01 0.99
C THR A 129 3.43 -0.45 1.02
N TYR A 130 2.99 -0.97 -0.12
CA TYR A 130 2.65 -2.38 -0.28
C TYR A 130 3.85 -3.28 0.05
N ALA A 131 5.02 -2.99 -0.51
CA ALA A 131 6.22 -3.79 -0.29
C ALA A 131 6.64 -3.82 1.19
N ILE A 132 6.65 -2.66 1.85
CA ILE A 132 6.95 -2.56 3.29
C ILE A 132 5.93 -3.37 4.09
N GLY A 133 4.63 -3.17 3.86
CA GLY A 133 3.58 -3.90 4.57
C GLY A 133 3.71 -5.42 4.43
N GLN A 134 3.97 -5.91 3.21
CA GLN A 134 4.14 -7.35 2.98
C GLN A 134 5.39 -7.94 3.63
N VAL A 135 6.45 -7.15 3.78
CA VAL A 135 7.69 -7.55 4.46
C VAL A 135 7.44 -7.70 5.96
N PHE A 136 6.75 -6.75 6.58
CA PHE A 136 6.37 -6.83 8.00
C PHE A 136 5.38 -7.96 8.28
N ILE A 137 4.37 -8.16 7.42
CA ILE A 137 3.43 -9.28 7.54
C ILE A 137 4.18 -10.60 7.54
N ALA A 138 5.07 -10.83 6.56
CA ALA A 138 5.82 -12.08 6.48
C ALA A 138 6.71 -12.30 7.71
N HIS A 139 7.30 -11.22 8.22
CA HIS A 139 8.16 -11.26 9.41
C HIS A 139 7.37 -11.62 10.68
N PHE A 140 6.24 -10.95 10.92
CA PHE A 140 5.39 -11.22 12.08
C PHE A 140 4.71 -12.60 11.99
N GLU A 141 4.32 -13.05 10.79
CA GLU A 141 3.82 -14.42 10.59
C GLU A 141 4.88 -15.49 10.89
N SER A 142 6.17 -15.18 10.76
CA SER A 142 7.26 -16.08 11.16
C SER A 142 7.60 -16.02 12.65
N GLY A 143 6.85 -15.24 13.44
CA GLY A 143 7.09 -15.03 14.87
C GLY A 143 8.15 -13.97 15.17
N GLY A 144 8.55 -13.18 14.18
CA GLY A 144 9.51 -12.09 14.36
C GLY A 144 8.91 -10.86 15.03
N THR A 145 9.78 -9.98 15.52
CA THR A 145 9.46 -8.73 16.21
C THR A 145 10.12 -7.53 15.52
N LEU A 146 9.93 -6.31 16.04
CA LEU A 146 10.68 -5.16 15.53
C LEU A 146 12.18 -5.25 15.86
N ALA A 147 12.55 -5.93 16.94
CA ALA A 147 13.92 -5.97 17.46
C ALA A 147 14.84 -6.94 16.69
N ASP A 148 14.28 -8.00 16.11
CA ASP A 148 15.01 -9.03 15.35
C ASP A 148 14.99 -8.78 13.84
N MET A 149 14.33 -7.71 13.39
CA MET A 149 14.10 -7.47 11.97
C MET A 149 15.36 -6.94 11.27
N ARG A 150 15.91 -7.74 10.36
CA ARG A 150 17.13 -7.42 9.63
C ARG A 150 16.85 -6.99 8.21
N THR A 151 16.96 -5.68 7.96
CA THR A 151 16.65 -5.08 6.66
C THR A 151 17.47 -5.65 5.50
N ARG A 152 18.72 -6.08 5.76
CA ARG A 152 19.60 -6.71 4.76
C ARG A 152 19.02 -8.02 4.23
N GLU A 153 18.43 -8.84 5.10
CA GLU A 153 17.85 -10.14 4.77
C GLU A 153 16.52 -9.97 4.02
N MET A 154 15.80 -8.88 4.31
CA MET A 154 14.51 -8.57 3.70
C MET A 154 14.61 -7.91 2.31
N ARG A 155 15.81 -7.48 1.86
CA ARG A 155 15.98 -6.74 0.59
C ARG A 155 15.44 -7.50 -0.62
N THR A 156 15.64 -8.80 -0.68
CA THR A 156 15.15 -9.63 -1.79
C THR A 156 13.62 -9.65 -1.80
N THR A 157 13.01 -10.00 -0.66
CA THR A 157 11.55 -9.98 -0.48
C THR A 157 10.96 -8.62 -0.78
N PHE A 158 11.56 -7.55 -0.26
CA PHE A 158 11.15 -6.18 -0.51
C PHE A 158 11.18 -5.84 -2.01
N ARG A 159 12.27 -6.16 -2.71
CA ARG A 159 12.39 -5.90 -4.16
C ARG A 159 11.34 -6.66 -4.97
N ASP A 160 11.08 -7.91 -4.60
CA ASP A 160 10.09 -8.73 -5.29
C ASP A 160 8.67 -8.23 -5.04
N LYS A 161 8.36 -7.84 -3.79
CA LYS A 161 7.06 -7.24 -3.45
C LYS A 161 6.88 -5.86 -4.08
N LEU A 162 7.94 -5.06 -4.20
CA LEU A 162 7.90 -3.76 -4.88
C LEU A 162 7.58 -3.92 -6.36
N LYS A 163 8.21 -4.88 -7.05
CA LYS A 163 7.89 -5.20 -8.45
C LYS A 163 6.43 -5.65 -8.62
N LYS A 164 5.97 -6.54 -7.73
CA LYS A 164 4.58 -7.02 -7.74
C LYS A 164 3.59 -5.89 -7.48
N GLY A 165 3.83 -5.06 -6.46
CA GLY A 165 2.99 -3.91 -6.13
C GLY A 165 2.91 -2.90 -7.26
N LYS A 166 4.04 -2.58 -7.92
CA LYS A 166 4.06 -1.69 -9.08
C LYS A 166 3.21 -2.23 -10.22
N SER A 167 3.35 -3.52 -10.55
CA SER A 167 2.58 -4.15 -11.63
C SER A 167 1.09 -4.13 -11.32
N TYR A 168 0.70 -4.56 -10.12
CA TYR A 168 -0.69 -4.57 -9.67
C TYR A 168 -1.35 -3.18 -9.73
N LEU A 169 -0.65 -2.13 -9.26
CA LEU A 169 -1.19 -0.78 -9.25
C LEU A 169 -1.29 -0.16 -10.64
N ILE A 170 -0.35 -0.48 -11.54
CA ILE A 170 -0.44 -0.08 -12.96
C ILE A 170 -1.66 -0.74 -13.61
N ASP A 171 -1.86 -2.03 -13.40
CA ASP A 171 -2.99 -2.77 -13.97
C ASP A 171 -4.31 -2.28 -13.39
N ALA A 172 -4.38 -2.04 -12.08
CA ALA A 172 -5.54 -1.45 -11.43
C ALA A 172 -5.85 -0.05 -11.98
N GLY A 173 -4.83 0.80 -12.17
CA GLY A 173 -4.98 2.14 -12.74
C GLY A 173 -5.43 2.13 -14.21
N ARG A 174 -4.94 1.19 -15.02
CA ARG A 174 -5.37 0.98 -16.41
C ARG A 174 -6.82 0.48 -16.48
N ASN A 175 -7.20 -0.42 -15.59
CA ASN A 175 -8.58 -0.93 -15.52
C ASN A 175 -9.57 0.14 -15.04
N ALA A 176 -9.16 1.00 -14.10
CA ALA A 176 -9.97 2.12 -13.63
C ALA A 176 -10.17 3.17 -14.74
N THR A 177 -9.11 3.54 -15.46
CA THR A 177 -9.20 4.48 -16.60
C THR A 177 -10.02 3.91 -17.75
N SER A 178 -9.90 2.61 -18.04
CA SER A 178 -10.75 1.92 -19.04
C SER A 178 -12.22 1.90 -18.62
N LYS A 179 -12.54 1.66 -17.35
CA LYS A 179 -13.93 1.67 -16.84
C LYS A 179 -14.55 3.06 -16.87
N VAL A 180 -13.77 4.10 -16.56
CA VAL A 180 -14.22 5.50 -16.64
C VAL A 180 -14.45 5.90 -18.10
N ALA A 181 -13.57 5.53 -19.04
CA ALA A 181 -13.76 5.79 -20.47
C ALA A 181 -15.06 5.13 -20.99
N THR A 182 -15.31 3.86 -20.63
CA THR A 182 -16.55 3.16 -21.03
C THR A 182 -17.82 3.71 -20.38
N ALA A 183 -17.71 4.31 -19.19
CA ALA A 183 -18.85 4.93 -18.49
C ALA A 183 -19.17 6.33 -19.04
N VAL A 184 -18.17 7.05 -19.55
CA VAL A 184 -18.36 8.34 -20.23
C VAL A 184 -18.99 8.15 -21.61
N ASP A 185 -18.75 7.01 -22.28
CA ASP A 185 -19.38 6.68 -23.58
C ASP A 185 -20.88 6.29 -23.49
N HIS A 186 -21.45 6.10 -22.29
CA HIS A 186 -22.86 5.70 -22.10
C HIS A 186 -23.76 6.79 -21.48
N HIS A 187 -23.30 8.04 -21.42
CA HIS A 187 -24.15 9.18 -21.05
C HIS A 187 -24.27 10.13 -22.26
N PRO A 188 -25.48 10.41 -22.79
CA PRO A 188 -25.60 11.39 -23.85
C PRO A 188 -25.20 12.74 -23.25
N ALA A 189 -24.18 13.36 -23.84
CA ALA A 189 -23.75 14.69 -23.48
C ALA A 189 -24.93 15.66 -23.62
N ALA A 190 -25.51 16.10 -22.50
CA ALA A 190 -26.34 17.29 -22.52
C ALA A 190 -25.42 18.49 -22.82
N THR A 191 -25.52 19.02 -24.03
CA THR A 191 -24.76 20.18 -24.51
C THR A 191 -25.05 21.42 -23.65
N PRO A 192 -24.02 22.18 -23.21
CA PRO A 192 -24.21 23.45 -22.53
C PRO A 192 -24.63 24.56 -23.53
N GLN A 193 -25.90 24.65 -23.90
CA GLN A 193 -26.44 25.85 -24.60
C GLN A 193 -27.87 26.27 -24.18
N GLU A 194 -28.43 25.72 -23.10
CA GLU A 194 -29.80 26.09 -22.66
C GLU A 194 -29.82 26.71 -21.26
N VAL A 195 -28.97 27.72 -21.01
CA VAL A 195 -29.02 28.55 -19.77
C VAL A 195 -29.13 30.05 -20.09
N ILE A 196 -29.44 30.42 -21.34
CA ILE A 196 -29.57 31.83 -21.73
C ILE A 196 -30.92 32.09 -22.38
N LYS A 197 -32.04 31.89 -21.65
CA LYS A 197 -33.35 32.42 -22.03
C LYS A 197 -34.45 32.38 -20.94
N GLU A 198 -34.14 32.57 -19.67
CA GLU A 198 -35.16 32.95 -18.68
C GLU A 198 -34.55 33.97 -17.71
N GLY A 199 -35.01 35.23 -17.80
CA GLY A 199 -34.48 36.32 -16.99
C GLY A 199 -34.65 37.73 -17.59
N ALA A 200 -35.27 37.86 -18.77
CA ALA A 200 -35.72 39.14 -19.30
C ALA A 200 -37.24 39.11 -19.46
N GLY A 201 -37.97 39.59 -18.46
CA GLY A 201 -39.39 39.90 -18.60
C GLY A 201 -40.22 39.70 -17.34
N LYS A 202 -40.33 40.78 -16.56
CA LYS A 202 -41.46 41.25 -15.73
C LYS A 202 -41.00 41.66 -14.35
N HIS A 203 -40.99 42.95 -14.10
CA HIS A 203 -41.74 43.54 -12.99
C HIS A 203 -42.14 44.96 -13.42
N ASP A 204 -43.42 45.22 -13.23
CA ASP A 204 -44.14 46.46 -13.54
C ASP A 204 -43.64 47.67 -12.74
#